data_AF-A0AAW1ZPY4-F1
#
_entry.id   AF-A0AAW1ZPY4-F1
#
_cell.length_a   1.000
_cell.length_b   1.000
_cell.length_c   1.000
_cell.angle_alpha   90.00
_cell.angle_beta   90.00
_cell.angle_gamma   90.00
#
_symmetry.space_group_name_H-M   'P 1'
#
loop_
_entity.id
_entity.type
_entity.pdbx_description
1 polymer ?
#
loop_
_entity_poly.entity_id
_entity_poly.type
_entity_poly.pdbx_seq_one_letter_code
_entity_poly.pdbx_strand_id
1 'polypeptide(L)'
;MWDEAGDIIGLSASLSFSAFHLQHSHASFRRHTDTLQGPNVTLMGNQKNPWISALVLVGLLQKVSGLSNTQVCSPGYIQTFLIMFAYNMYKYIFDKLNALHEEFRDVGFTILGFPCNQFGKQEPGDNNEILPALKYVRPGNGFVPNFPLFEKVDVNGDNEQALFTFLKNACPPVGDSFGNANRLFWEPLKVNDIKWNFEKFLVGPDGRPVMRWFPRVNVSEVRADILKYFRQLVNQQKAD
;
A
#
# COMPACT_ATOMS: atom_id res chain seq x y z
N MET A 1 57.27 8.09 40.87
CA MET A 1 58.43 7.24 40.53
C MET A 1 58.05 6.49 39.27
N TRP A 2 58.45 7.08 38.12
CA TRP A 2 58.36 6.63 36.72
C TRP A 2 56.93 6.54 36.15
N ASP A 3 56.43 7.45 35.29
CA ASP A 3 56.88 7.94 33.96
C ASP A 3 57.29 6.82 33.01
N GLU A 4 56.57 6.67 31.90
CA GLU A 4 57.17 6.82 30.56
C GLU A 4 56.14 6.95 29.43
N ALA A 5 56.39 7.95 28.59
CA ALA A 5 55.75 8.25 27.32
C ALA A 5 56.40 7.44 26.18
N GLY A 6 55.71 7.36 25.05
CA GLY A 6 56.27 6.84 23.80
C GLY A 6 55.39 7.16 22.59
N ASP A 7 55.54 8.37 22.05
CA ASP A 7 55.21 8.72 20.67
C ASP A 7 56.01 7.87 19.67
N ILE A 8 55.51 7.74 18.42
CA ILE A 8 56.27 7.68 17.13
C ILE A 8 55.30 7.41 15.95
N ILE A 9 55.13 8.42 15.07
CA ILE A 9 54.95 8.44 13.57
C ILE A 9 54.13 7.31 12.90
N GLY A 10 53.10 7.55 12.08
CA GLY A 10 53.00 8.48 10.95
C GLY A 10 53.23 7.74 9.62
N LEU A 11 52.17 7.36 8.89
CA LEU A 11 52.25 7.03 7.45
C LEU A 11 50.86 7.12 6.78
N SER A 12 50.83 7.93 5.72
CA SER A 12 49.71 8.19 4.82
C SER A 12 49.47 7.05 3.82
N ALA A 13 48.24 6.86 3.36
CA ALA A 13 47.97 6.56 1.96
C ALA A 13 46.51 6.91 1.60
N SER A 14 46.37 8.02 0.87
CA SER A 14 45.20 8.39 0.08
C SER A 14 45.11 7.52 -1.17
N LEU A 15 43.90 7.11 -1.57
CA LEU A 15 43.61 6.76 -2.96
C LEU A 15 42.27 7.42 -3.36
N SER A 16 42.38 8.48 -4.15
CA SER A 16 41.34 9.06 -5.00
C SER A 16 41.07 8.17 -6.21
N PHE A 17 39.89 8.31 -6.83
CA PHE A 17 39.62 8.30 -8.29
C PHE A 17 38.09 8.37 -8.45
N SER A 18 37.42 9.18 -9.26
CA SER A 18 37.66 10.44 -9.97
C SER A 18 36.26 10.99 -10.32
N ALA A 19 36.10 12.30 -10.25
CA ALA A 19 34.94 12.99 -10.79
C ALA A 19 35.00 13.00 -12.33
N PHE A 20 33.89 12.69 -12.99
CA PHE A 20 33.63 13.12 -14.37
C PHE A 20 32.67 14.29 -14.35
N HIS A 21 32.96 15.28 -15.18
CA HIS A 21 32.45 16.65 -15.12
C HIS A 21 31.75 17.00 -16.45
N LEU A 22 30.92 18.06 -16.41
CA LEU A 22 30.20 18.75 -17.49
C LEU A 22 28.89 18.09 -18.00
N GLN A 23 27.80 18.82 -18.30
CA GLN A 23 27.66 20.25 -18.61
C GLN A 23 26.24 20.78 -18.36
N HIS A 24 26.13 22.12 -18.28
CA HIS A 24 24.95 22.93 -18.00
C HIS A 24 23.83 22.84 -19.07
N SER A 25 22.58 23.05 -18.64
CA SER A 25 21.73 24.07 -19.28
C SER A 25 20.70 24.63 -18.30
N HIS A 26 20.80 25.94 -18.07
CA HIS A 26 19.75 26.78 -17.53
C HIS A 26 18.68 26.98 -18.61
N ALA A 27 17.41 26.68 -18.31
CA ALA A 27 16.28 27.20 -19.08
C ALA A 27 15.06 27.41 -18.18
N SER A 28 15.01 28.62 -17.60
CA SER A 28 13.83 29.48 -17.43
C SER A 28 12.46 28.81 -17.22
N PHE A 29 12.07 28.62 -15.96
CA PHE A 29 10.67 28.43 -15.58
C PHE A 29 9.99 29.81 -15.55
N ARG A 30 9.38 30.23 -16.68
CA ARG A 30 8.43 31.36 -16.75
C ARG A 30 7.06 30.87 -17.23
N ARG A 31 6.08 31.11 -16.35
CA ARG A 31 4.63 31.38 -16.58
C ARG A 31 4.05 30.99 -17.94
N HIS A 32 3.08 30.07 -17.91
CA HIS A 32 1.81 30.23 -18.59
C HIS A 32 0.69 29.58 -17.77
N THR A 33 0.05 30.39 -16.92
CA THR A 33 -1.38 30.27 -16.65
C THR A 33 -2.11 31.02 -17.77
N ASP A 34 -3.35 30.59 -18.04
CA ASP A 34 -4.34 31.17 -18.95
C ASP A 34 -4.29 30.67 -20.40
N THR A 35 -5.11 29.67 -20.71
CA THR A 35 -6.36 29.81 -21.50
C THR A 35 -6.83 28.43 -21.98
N LEU A 36 -7.92 27.91 -21.43
CA LEU A 36 -8.75 26.91 -22.11
C LEU A 36 -10.23 27.22 -21.82
N GLN A 37 -10.80 28.11 -22.64
CA GLN A 37 -12.23 28.16 -22.95
C GLN A 37 -12.38 27.70 -24.42
N GLY A 38 -13.19 26.67 -24.67
CA GLY A 38 -13.55 26.21 -26.01
C GLY A 38 -14.07 24.75 -26.04
N PRO A 39 -15.29 24.48 -26.56
CA PRO A 39 -15.92 23.17 -26.46
C PRO A 39 -15.73 22.33 -27.73
N ASN A 40 -14.89 21.29 -27.65
CA ASN A 40 -14.97 20.00 -28.36
C ASN A 40 -13.58 19.36 -28.36
N VAL A 41 -13.36 18.42 -27.44
CA VAL A 41 -12.34 17.39 -27.61
C VAL A 41 -13.04 16.05 -27.51
N THR A 42 -13.32 15.47 -28.68
CA THR A 42 -13.72 14.08 -28.82
C THR A 42 -12.55 13.21 -28.36
N LEU A 43 -12.67 12.58 -27.20
CA LEU A 43 -11.72 11.56 -26.75
C LEU A 43 -11.95 10.28 -27.56
N MET A 44 -11.19 10.09 -28.64
CA MET A 44 -11.02 8.76 -29.22
C MET A 44 -10.03 7.93 -28.39
N GLY A 45 -10.44 6.70 -28.07
CA GLY A 45 -9.51 5.57 -27.97
C GLY A 45 -8.78 5.35 -26.65
N ASN A 46 -9.47 4.79 -25.67
CA ASN A 46 -9.10 3.62 -24.85
C ASN A 46 -7.61 3.22 -24.70
N GLN A 47 -6.73 4.14 -24.32
CA GLN A 47 -5.37 3.85 -23.82
C GLN A 47 -5.26 4.45 -22.42
N LYS A 48 -5.51 3.64 -21.40
CA LYS A 48 -5.33 4.04 -19.98
C LYS A 48 -3.84 4.25 -19.73
N ASN A 49 -3.41 5.49 -19.54
CA ASN A 49 -2.02 5.83 -19.21
C ASN A 49 -1.66 5.31 -17.80
N PRO A 50 -0.67 4.40 -17.64
CA PRO A 50 -0.30 3.82 -16.34
C PRO A 50 0.16 4.85 -15.31
N TRP A 51 0.82 5.92 -15.75
CA TRP A 51 1.32 6.98 -14.88
C TRP A 51 0.19 7.73 -14.19
N ILE A 52 -0.96 7.89 -14.86
CA ILE A 52 -2.12 8.55 -14.24
C ILE A 52 -2.67 7.70 -13.11
N SER A 53 -2.76 6.37 -13.26
CA SER A 53 -3.23 5.47 -12.19
C SER A 53 -2.28 5.45 -10.99
N ALA A 54 -0.97 5.40 -11.23
CA ALA A 54 0.05 5.49 -10.20
C ALA A 54 -0.04 6.83 -9.45
N LEU A 55 -0.10 7.95 -10.16
CA LEU A 55 -0.21 9.29 -9.56
C LEU A 55 -1.53 9.49 -8.80
N VAL A 56 -2.64 8.93 -9.28
CA VAL A 56 -3.93 8.95 -8.59
C VAL A 56 -3.83 8.13 -7.31
N LEU A 57 -3.27 6.92 -7.35
CA LEU A 57 -3.12 6.10 -6.16
C LEU A 57 -2.16 6.73 -5.14
N VAL A 58 -1.02 7.25 -5.60
CA VAL A 58 -0.06 8.00 -4.78
C VAL A 58 -0.76 9.20 -4.14
N GLY A 59 -1.51 9.99 -4.91
CA GLY A 59 -2.25 11.14 -4.40
C GLY A 59 -3.36 10.75 -3.41
N LEU A 60 -4.03 9.62 -3.62
CA LEU A 60 -5.03 9.07 -2.71
C LEU A 60 -4.39 8.61 -1.41
N LEU A 61 -3.26 7.91 -1.48
CA LEU A 61 -2.52 7.48 -0.31
C LEU A 61 -1.94 8.66 0.46
N GLN A 62 -1.38 9.66 -0.23
CA GLN A 62 -0.90 10.89 0.40
C GLN A 62 -1.99 11.59 1.20
N LYS A 63 -3.21 11.66 0.67
CA LYS A 63 -4.37 12.22 1.37
C LYS A 63 -4.81 11.39 2.58
N VAL A 64 -4.60 10.08 2.55
CA VAL A 64 -5.06 9.15 3.60
C VAL A 64 -3.99 8.88 4.67
N SER A 65 -2.71 9.17 4.42
CA SER A 65 -1.64 8.57 5.24
C SER A 65 -0.48 9.43 5.70
N GLY A 66 -0.29 10.66 5.21
CA GLY A 66 0.92 11.42 5.55
C GLY A 66 2.24 10.74 5.15
N LEU A 67 2.20 9.71 4.29
CA LEU A 67 3.40 9.07 3.74
C LEU A 67 4.11 10.03 2.78
N SER A 68 5.43 10.16 2.93
CA SER A 68 6.27 10.95 2.01
C SER A 68 6.37 10.29 0.62
N ASN A 69 6.51 11.11 -0.43
CA ASN A 69 6.67 10.69 -1.85
C ASN A 69 7.65 9.51 -2.03
N THR A 70 8.69 9.42 -1.20
CA THR A 70 9.78 8.44 -1.30
C THR A 70 9.34 7.00 -1.02
N GLN A 71 8.36 6.78 -0.13
CA GLN A 71 7.88 5.44 0.21
C GLN A 71 6.82 4.91 -0.77
N VAL A 72 6.15 5.80 -1.50
CA VAL A 72 5.06 5.46 -2.44
C VAL A 72 5.55 5.42 -3.90
N CYS A 73 6.65 6.10 -4.24
CA CYS A 73 7.10 6.27 -5.63
C CYS A 73 8.47 5.63 -5.96
N SER A 74 9.02 4.75 -5.14
CA SER A 74 10.32 4.12 -5.45
C SER A 74 10.19 3.21 -6.69
N PRO A 75 10.82 3.55 -7.84
CA PRO A 75 10.77 2.72 -9.04
C PRO A 75 11.36 1.34 -8.72
N GLY A 76 10.63 0.26 -8.99
CA GLY A 76 11.05 -1.12 -8.72
C GLY A 76 10.39 -1.80 -7.51
N TYR A 77 9.53 -1.12 -6.76
CA TYR A 77 8.74 -1.73 -5.68
C TYR A 77 7.39 -2.27 -6.19
N ILE A 78 7.12 -3.56 -6.00
CA ILE A 78 5.79 -4.13 -6.23
C ILE A 78 4.90 -3.85 -5.01
N GLN A 79 4.23 -2.72 -5.04
CA GLN A 79 3.50 -2.25 -3.88
C GLN A 79 2.14 -2.94 -3.78
N THR A 80 2.07 -3.99 -2.96
CA THR A 80 0.78 -4.60 -2.65
C THR A 80 0.02 -3.74 -1.65
N PHE A 81 -1.17 -3.30 -2.04
CA PHE A 81 -2.07 -2.56 -1.17
C PHE A 81 -3.26 -3.41 -0.76
N LEU A 82 -3.48 -3.41 0.55
CA LEU A 82 -4.77 -3.57 1.24
C LEU A 82 -5.10 -4.97 1.78
N ILE A 83 -4.95 -5.10 3.10
CA ILE A 83 -5.70 -6.04 3.93
C ILE A 83 -6.48 -5.23 4.96
N MET A 84 -7.79 -5.40 4.94
CA MET A 84 -8.71 -4.68 5.82
C MET A 84 -8.81 -5.36 7.17
N PHE A 85 -8.68 -4.59 8.25
CA PHE A 85 -8.74 -5.12 9.60
C PHE A 85 -10.09 -4.81 10.23
N ALA A 86 -10.67 -5.83 10.85
CA ALA A 86 -11.38 -5.59 12.09
C ALA A 86 -11.04 -6.63 13.15
N TYR A 87 -10.95 -6.13 14.36
CA TYR A 87 -10.94 -6.81 15.63
C TYR A 87 -12.13 -7.77 15.82
N ASN A 88 -12.04 -8.97 15.24
CA ASN A 88 -12.40 -10.24 15.87
C ASN A 88 -12.65 -11.31 14.81
N MET A 89 -11.79 -12.34 14.79
CA MET A 89 -12.17 -13.75 14.98
C MET A 89 -11.01 -14.71 14.63
N TYR A 90 -9.98 -14.25 13.91
CA TYR A 90 -8.88 -15.10 13.46
C TYR A 90 -7.53 -14.58 13.93
N LYS A 91 -7.16 -14.85 15.20
CA LYS A 91 -5.81 -14.55 15.76
C LYS A 91 -4.69 -14.88 14.75
N TYR A 92 -4.81 -16.04 14.12
CA TYR A 92 -3.82 -16.57 13.17
C TYR A 92 -3.67 -15.79 11.88
N ILE A 93 -4.61 -14.90 11.51
CA ILE A 93 -4.46 -14.17 10.25
C ILE A 93 -3.33 -13.15 10.35
N PHE A 94 -3.25 -12.39 11.44
CA PHE A 94 -2.21 -11.39 11.66
C PHE A 94 -0.80 -11.98 11.62
N ASP A 95 -0.59 -13.13 12.26
CA ASP A 95 0.70 -13.84 12.21
C ASP A 95 1.04 -14.27 10.77
N LYS A 96 0.06 -14.77 10.02
CA LYS A 96 0.24 -15.15 8.61
C LYS A 96 0.52 -13.93 7.71
N LEU A 97 -0.06 -12.78 8.01
CA LEU A 97 0.21 -11.53 7.29
C LEU A 97 1.61 -11.01 7.58
N ASN A 98 2.05 -11.08 8.85
CA ASN A 98 3.43 -10.74 9.19
C ASN A 98 4.42 -11.65 8.45
N ALA A 99 4.16 -12.96 8.42
CA ALA A 99 4.98 -13.91 7.68
C ALA A 99 5.00 -13.64 6.17
N LEU A 100 3.83 -13.35 5.58
CA LEU A 100 3.71 -12.99 4.16
C LEU A 100 4.49 -11.70 3.83
N HIS A 101 4.36 -10.68 4.68
CA HIS A 101 5.08 -9.42 4.53
C HIS A 101 6.58 -9.64 4.61
N GLU A 102 7.05 -10.40 5.60
CA GLU A 102 8.47 -10.69 5.78
C GLU A 102 9.05 -11.43 4.56
N GLU A 103 8.32 -12.42 4.06
CA GLU A 103 8.76 -13.25 2.93
C GLU A 103 9.00 -12.44 1.64
N PHE A 104 8.14 -11.46 1.35
CA PHE A 104 8.21 -10.71 0.10
C PHE A 104 8.79 -9.30 0.26
N ARG A 105 9.18 -8.90 1.48
CA ARG A 105 9.69 -7.55 1.76
C ARG A 105 10.85 -7.15 0.84
N ASP A 106 11.79 -8.06 0.63
CA ASP A 106 13.01 -7.82 -0.15
C ASP A 106 12.76 -7.71 -1.66
N VAL A 107 11.57 -8.12 -2.13
CA VAL A 107 11.13 -7.94 -3.53
C VAL A 107 10.18 -6.75 -3.70
N GLY A 108 10.18 -5.85 -2.72
CA GLY A 108 9.42 -4.61 -2.75
C GLY A 108 7.94 -4.74 -2.44
N PHE A 109 7.53 -5.88 -1.87
CA PHE A 109 6.18 -6.08 -1.35
C PHE A 109 5.99 -5.36 -0.01
N THR A 110 4.82 -4.78 0.19
CA THR A 110 4.40 -4.27 1.48
C THR A 110 2.96 -4.65 1.75
N ILE A 111 2.52 -4.58 3.00
CA ILE A 111 1.11 -4.72 3.37
C ILE A 111 0.67 -3.38 3.94
N LEU A 112 -0.48 -2.88 3.49
CA LEU A 112 -1.10 -1.70 4.07
C LEU A 112 -2.36 -2.08 4.82
N GLY A 113 -2.42 -1.72 6.10
CA GLY A 113 -3.53 -2.03 6.99
C GLY A 113 -4.45 -0.87 7.26
N PHE A 114 -5.73 -1.04 6.95
CA PHE A 114 -6.76 -0.02 7.17
C PHE A 114 -7.81 -0.54 8.17
N PRO A 115 -7.78 -0.08 9.42
CA PRO A 115 -8.80 -0.42 10.40
C PRO A 115 -10.17 0.10 9.97
N CYS A 116 -11.22 -0.68 10.16
CA CYS A 116 -12.59 -0.28 9.80
C CYS A 116 -13.62 -0.86 10.77
N ASN A 117 -14.59 -0.04 11.19
CA ASN A 117 -15.63 -0.45 12.14
C ASN A 117 -16.99 -0.76 11.49
N GLN A 118 -17.08 -0.74 10.15
CA GLN A 118 -18.34 -0.88 9.41
C GLN A 118 -18.92 -2.32 9.40
N PHE A 119 -18.12 -3.31 9.81
CA PHE A 119 -18.48 -4.72 9.74
C PHE A 119 -18.62 -5.31 11.14
N GLY A 120 -19.85 -5.53 11.59
CA GLY A 120 -20.15 -6.11 12.90
C GLY A 120 -19.68 -5.28 14.08
N LYS A 121 -19.34 -3.99 13.88
CA LYS A 121 -18.68 -3.11 14.85
C LYS A 121 -17.45 -3.76 15.51
N GLN A 122 -16.66 -4.43 14.66
CA GLN A 122 -15.50 -5.19 15.08
C GLN A 122 -14.24 -4.32 15.21
N GLU A 123 -14.26 -2.99 15.12
CA GLU A 123 -13.08 -2.16 15.42
C GLU A 123 -13.51 -0.96 16.28
N PRO A 124 -13.98 -1.21 17.52
CA PRO A 124 -14.63 -0.19 18.34
C PRO A 124 -13.65 0.85 18.90
N GLY A 125 -12.38 0.48 19.10
CA GLY A 125 -11.38 1.34 19.72
C GLY A 125 -10.94 2.51 18.84
N ASP A 126 -10.45 3.56 19.47
CA ASP A 126 -9.89 4.73 18.80
C ASP A 126 -8.52 4.43 18.17
N ASN A 127 -8.04 5.31 17.28
CA ASN A 127 -6.79 5.09 16.53
C ASN A 127 -5.59 4.77 17.43
N ASN A 128 -5.50 5.40 18.60
CA ASN A 128 -4.45 5.18 19.59
C ASN A 128 -4.59 3.87 20.37
N GLU A 129 -5.74 3.21 20.34
CA GLU A 129 -6.02 1.95 21.05
C GLU A 129 -5.76 0.71 20.18
N ILE A 130 -5.75 0.85 18.86
CA ILE A 130 -5.65 -0.29 17.92
C ILE A 130 -4.34 -1.08 18.13
N LEU A 131 -3.19 -0.40 18.14
CA LEU A 131 -1.90 -1.06 18.35
C LEU A 131 -1.77 -1.70 19.75
N PRO A 132 -2.13 -1.01 20.85
CA PRO A 132 -2.24 -1.64 22.16
C PRO A 132 -3.15 -2.87 22.18
N ALA A 133 -4.31 -2.81 21.53
CA ALA A 133 -5.26 -3.92 21.47
C ALA A 133 -4.64 -5.12 20.75
N LEU A 134 -4.00 -4.93 19.59
CA LEU A 134 -3.27 -5.98 18.89
C LEU A 134 -2.17 -6.60 19.75
N LYS A 135 -1.41 -5.77 20.48
CA LYS A 135 -0.26 -6.19 21.29
C LYS A 135 -0.65 -6.94 22.56
N TYR A 136 -1.69 -6.48 23.25
CA TYR A 136 -1.99 -6.93 24.61
C TYR A 136 -3.27 -7.78 24.71
N VAL A 137 -4.20 -7.67 23.75
CA VAL A 137 -5.53 -8.29 23.86
C VAL A 137 -5.74 -9.34 22.77
N ARG A 138 -5.68 -8.97 21.49
CA ARG A 138 -5.89 -9.91 20.38
C ARG A 138 -5.24 -9.36 19.09
N PRO A 139 -4.20 -10.00 18.54
CA PRO A 139 -3.65 -11.33 18.87
C PRO A 139 -3.10 -11.51 20.29
N GLY A 140 -2.67 -10.42 20.94
CA GLY A 140 -2.05 -10.45 22.26
C GLY A 140 -0.61 -10.97 22.22
N ASN A 141 -0.07 -11.37 23.37
CA ASN A 141 1.28 -11.96 23.50
C ASN A 141 2.42 -11.09 22.95
N GLY A 142 2.28 -9.76 22.97
CA GLY A 142 3.30 -8.86 22.46
C GLY A 142 3.34 -8.78 20.93
N PHE A 143 2.29 -9.25 20.23
CA PHE A 143 2.19 -9.15 18.78
C PHE A 143 2.33 -7.68 18.30
N VAL A 144 3.12 -7.48 17.26
CA VAL A 144 3.27 -6.19 16.58
C VAL A 144 3.21 -6.43 15.07
N PRO A 145 2.34 -5.74 14.32
CA PRO A 145 2.38 -5.77 12.87
C PRO A 145 3.75 -5.34 12.35
N ASN A 146 4.35 -6.10 11.44
CA ASN A 146 5.62 -5.70 10.79
C ASN A 146 5.37 -4.83 9.54
N PHE A 147 4.17 -4.29 9.39
CA PHE A 147 3.71 -3.49 8.27
C PHE A 147 2.88 -2.29 8.76
N PRO A 148 2.79 -1.20 7.97
CA PRO A 148 2.09 0.02 8.38
C PRO A 148 0.57 -0.19 8.57
N LEU A 149 0.06 0.40 9.65
CA LEU A 149 -1.37 0.62 9.88
C LEU A 149 -1.69 2.11 9.73
N PHE A 150 -2.82 2.41 9.10
CA PHE A 150 -3.35 3.76 8.92
C PHE A 150 -4.42 4.06 9.96
N GLU A 151 -4.91 5.30 9.94
CA GLU A 151 -6.08 5.68 10.71
C GLU A 151 -7.30 4.85 10.32
N LYS A 152 -8.23 4.71 11.26
CA LYS A 152 -9.51 4.07 11.05
C LYS A 152 -10.32 4.84 10.02
N VAL A 153 -10.86 4.13 9.03
CA VAL A 153 -11.56 4.72 7.89
C VAL A 153 -12.83 3.96 7.54
N ASP A 154 -13.74 4.65 6.86
CA ASP A 154 -14.86 4.03 6.17
C ASP A 154 -14.41 3.57 4.77
N VAL A 155 -14.88 2.39 4.38
CA VAL A 155 -14.51 1.72 3.11
C VAL A 155 -15.69 1.51 2.19
N ASN A 156 -16.90 1.63 2.73
CA ASN A 156 -18.17 1.58 2.02
C ASN A 156 -19.08 2.74 2.42
N GLY A 157 -20.13 2.98 1.62
CA GLY A 157 -21.13 4.01 1.86
C GLY A 157 -20.67 5.41 1.48
N ASP A 158 -21.46 6.42 1.84
CA ASP A 158 -21.24 7.81 1.40
C ASP A 158 -19.94 8.44 1.95
N ASN A 159 -19.44 7.93 3.07
CA ASN A 159 -18.22 8.41 3.73
C ASN A 159 -16.96 7.59 3.37
N GLU A 160 -17.06 6.67 2.41
CA GLU A 160 -15.91 5.84 2.04
C GLU A 160 -14.74 6.68 1.54
N GLN A 161 -13.52 6.30 1.93
CA GLN A 161 -12.33 6.97 1.41
C GLN A 161 -12.20 6.71 -0.10
N ALA A 162 -11.79 7.74 -0.84
CA ALA A 162 -11.66 7.68 -2.30
C ALA A 162 -10.72 6.56 -2.81
N LEU A 163 -9.76 6.13 -1.98
CA LEU A 163 -8.96 4.94 -2.23
C LEU A 163 -9.83 3.68 -2.42
N PHE A 164 -10.78 3.43 -1.52
CA PHE A 164 -11.64 2.26 -1.60
C PHE A 164 -12.65 2.37 -2.74
N THR A 165 -13.14 3.57 -3.04
CA THR A 165 -13.94 3.80 -4.26
C THR A 165 -13.16 3.36 -5.51
N PHE A 166 -11.89 3.75 -5.63
CA PHE A 166 -11.04 3.36 -6.74
C PHE A 166 -10.82 1.84 -6.80
N LEU A 167 -10.44 1.22 -5.68
CA LEU A 167 -10.15 -0.22 -5.62
C LEU A 167 -11.39 -1.08 -5.92
N LYS A 168 -12.54 -0.75 -5.32
CA LYS A 168 -13.81 -1.47 -5.54
C LYS A 168 -14.33 -1.38 -6.97
N ASN A 169 -14.03 -0.28 -7.67
CA ASN A 169 -14.43 -0.11 -9.08
C ASN A 169 -13.43 -0.73 -10.07
N ALA A 170 -12.18 -0.96 -9.64
CA ALA A 170 -11.15 -1.53 -10.49
C ALA A 170 -11.21 -3.06 -10.58
N CYS A 171 -11.74 -3.73 -9.54
CA CYS A 171 -11.86 -5.19 -9.49
C CYS A 171 -13.32 -5.63 -9.36
N PRO A 172 -13.74 -6.73 -10.03
CA PRO A 172 -15.06 -7.31 -9.84
C PRO A 172 -15.36 -7.60 -8.35
N PRO A 173 -16.64 -7.57 -7.94
CA PRO A 173 -17.02 -8.01 -6.60
C PRO A 173 -16.66 -9.48 -6.37
N VAL A 174 -16.26 -9.81 -5.15
CA VAL A 174 -15.78 -11.15 -4.78
C VAL A 174 -16.89 -12.10 -4.31
N GLY A 175 -18.15 -11.67 -4.35
CA GLY A 175 -19.30 -12.51 -4.03
C GLY A 175 -20.63 -11.75 -4.16
N ASP A 176 -21.71 -12.51 -4.27
CA ASP A 176 -23.05 -11.98 -4.60
C ASP A 176 -23.87 -11.56 -3.37
N SER A 177 -23.40 -11.91 -2.16
CA SER A 177 -24.12 -11.67 -0.92
C SER A 177 -23.22 -11.08 0.16
N PHE A 178 -23.78 -10.16 0.95
CA PHE A 178 -23.16 -9.64 2.18
C PHE A 178 -23.46 -10.50 3.41
N GLY A 179 -24.32 -11.51 3.29
CA GLY A 179 -24.86 -12.23 4.45
C GLY A 179 -25.88 -11.38 5.21
N ASN A 180 -25.73 -11.28 6.53
CA ASN A 180 -26.69 -10.58 7.39
C ASN A 180 -26.48 -9.06 7.35
N ALA A 181 -27.39 -8.34 6.69
CA ALA A 181 -27.39 -6.88 6.57
C ALA A 181 -27.39 -6.15 7.92
N ASN A 182 -27.94 -6.73 9.00
CA ASN A 182 -27.95 -6.13 10.35
C ASN A 182 -26.54 -6.04 10.97
N ARG A 183 -25.53 -6.62 10.32
CA ARG A 183 -24.13 -6.53 10.72
C ARG A 183 -23.33 -5.56 9.86
N LEU A 184 -23.98 -4.83 8.96
CA LEU A 184 -23.37 -3.88 8.03
C LEU A 184 -23.78 -2.47 8.47
N PHE A 185 -22.80 -1.60 8.69
CA PHE A 185 -23.01 -0.28 9.27
C PHE A 185 -22.58 0.83 8.29
N TRP A 186 -23.19 0.83 7.10
CA TRP A 186 -23.03 1.88 6.09
C TRP A 186 -24.26 1.93 5.18
N GLU A 187 -24.45 3.07 4.53
CA GLU A 187 -25.43 3.26 3.46
C GLU A 187 -24.83 4.20 2.39
N PRO A 188 -25.26 4.08 1.12
CA PRO A 188 -26.08 3.01 0.57
C PRO A 188 -25.26 1.72 0.35
N LEU A 189 -25.92 0.55 0.42
CA LEU A 189 -25.33 -0.72 -0.02
C LEU A 189 -25.18 -0.79 -1.55
N LYS A 190 -23.98 -1.11 -2.04
CA LYS A 190 -23.64 -1.24 -3.47
C LYS A 190 -23.09 -2.62 -3.79
N VAL A 191 -23.38 -3.16 -4.97
CA VAL A 191 -22.91 -4.51 -5.39
C VAL A 191 -21.40 -4.68 -5.26
N ASN A 192 -20.61 -3.64 -5.52
CA ASN A 192 -19.15 -3.67 -5.47
C ASN A 192 -18.57 -3.46 -4.05
N ASP A 193 -19.39 -3.18 -3.04
CA ASP A 193 -18.93 -2.96 -1.66
C ASP A 193 -18.12 -4.14 -1.15
N ILE A 194 -17.14 -3.80 -0.28
CA ILE A 194 -16.40 -4.81 0.45
C ILE A 194 -17.36 -5.60 1.32
N LYS A 195 -17.21 -6.93 1.29
CA LYS A 195 -18.16 -7.86 1.90
C LYS A 195 -17.96 -8.01 3.40
N TRP A 196 -16.71 -8.02 3.85
CA TRP A 196 -16.38 -8.19 5.26
C TRP A 196 -14.93 -7.79 5.56
N ASN A 197 -14.56 -7.87 6.84
CA ASN A 197 -13.19 -7.75 7.30
C ASN A 197 -12.27 -8.76 6.62
N PHE A 198 -11.03 -8.36 6.38
CA PHE A 198 -10.00 -9.13 5.67
C PHE A 198 -10.28 -9.39 4.19
N GLU A 199 -11.14 -8.61 3.55
CA GLU A 199 -11.08 -8.50 2.09
C GLU A 199 -9.74 -7.86 1.68
N LYS A 200 -9.20 -8.31 0.54
CA LYS A 200 -7.83 -8.02 0.16
C LYS A 200 -7.77 -7.58 -1.29
N PHE A 201 -6.88 -6.65 -1.59
CA PHE A 201 -6.58 -6.25 -2.95
C PHE A 201 -5.09 -6.46 -3.21
N LEU A 202 -4.73 -6.67 -4.47
CA LEU A 202 -3.36 -6.58 -4.95
C LEU A 202 -3.30 -5.40 -5.87
N VAL A 203 -2.23 -4.64 -5.75
CA VAL A 203 -1.92 -3.54 -6.65
C VAL A 203 -0.52 -3.78 -7.19
N GLY A 204 -0.33 -3.51 -8.48
CA GLY A 204 0.93 -3.65 -9.16
C GLY A 204 1.91 -2.51 -8.86
N PRO A 205 3.18 -2.64 -9.26
CA PRO A 205 4.18 -1.57 -9.14
C PRO A 205 3.80 -0.29 -9.91
N ASP A 206 2.88 -0.39 -10.87
CA ASP A 206 2.34 0.72 -11.66
C ASP A 206 1.09 1.37 -11.03
N GLY A 207 0.77 1.00 -9.78
CA GLY A 207 -0.40 1.50 -9.05
C GLY A 207 -1.74 0.97 -9.58
N ARG A 208 -1.75 -0.03 -10.45
CA ARG A 208 -3.00 -0.63 -10.96
C ARG A 208 -3.47 -1.79 -10.09
N PRO A 209 -4.75 -1.85 -9.72
CA PRO A 209 -5.31 -3.03 -9.07
C PRO A 209 -5.25 -4.25 -9.99
N VAL A 210 -4.77 -5.37 -9.45
CA VAL A 210 -4.49 -6.62 -10.17
C VAL A 210 -5.52 -7.69 -9.81
N MET A 211 -5.81 -7.86 -8.52
CA MET A 211 -6.71 -8.91 -8.03
C MET A 211 -7.34 -8.50 -6.72
N ARG A 212 -8.47 -9.14 -6.40
CA ARG A 212 -9.27 -8.92 -5.19
C ARG A 212 -9.67 -10.28 -4.65
N TRP A 213 -9.47 -10.52 -3.36
CA TRP A 213 -9.79 -11.79 -2.71
C TRP A 213 -10.91 -11.64 -1.71
N PHE A 214 -11.80 -12.63 -1.69
CA PHE A 214 -12.85 -12.73 -0.69
C PHE A 214 -12.25 -12.81 0.73
N PRO A 215 -12.92 -12.26 1.76
CA PRO A 215 -12.48 -12.30 3.16
C PRO A 215 -11.90 -13.63 3.64
N ARG A 216 -12.57 -14.73 3.28
CA ARG A 216 -12.26 -16.11 3.74
C ARG A 216 -11.13 -16.79 2.98
N VAL A 217 -10.59 -16.20 1.90
CA VAL A 217 -9.44 -16.80 1.20
C VAL A 217 -8.25 -16.86 2.14
N ASN A 218 -7.64 -18.04 2.23
CA ASN A 218 -6.49 -18.29 3.09
C ASN A 218 -5.28 -17.48 2.64
N VAL A 219 -4.47 -17.01 3.59
CA VAL A 219 -3.23 -16.27 3.29
C VAL A 219 -2.25 -17.09 2.45
N SER A 220 -2.27 -18.43 2.56
CA SER A 220 -1.45 -19.32 1.72
C SER A 220 -1.86 -19.31 0.25
N GLU A 221 -3.16 -19.16 -0.04
CA GLU A 221 -3.67 -19.03 -1.41
C GLU A 221 -3.33 -17.65 -1.96
N VAL A 222 -3.54 -16.60 -1.17
CA VAL A 222 -3.11 -15.21 -1.50
C VAL A 222 -1.62 -15.17 -1.83
N ARG A 223 -0.78 -15.84 -1.01
CA ARG A 223 0.66 -15.97 -1.26
C ARG A 223 0.97 -16.62 -2.60
N ALA A 224 0.29 -17.73 -2.93
CA ALA A 224 0.51 -18.45 -4.17
C ALA A 224 0.16 -17.60 -5.40
N ASP A 225 -0.94 -16.84 -5.32
CA ASP A 225 -1.38 -15.91 -6.35
C ASP A 225 -0.41 -14.74 -6.54
N ILE A 226 0.07 -14.13 -5.44
CA ILE A 226 1.09 -13.08 -5.48
C ILE A 226 2.37 -13.59 -6.13
N LEU A 227 2.84 -14.78 -5.72
CA LEU A 227 4.05 -15.37 -6.29
C LEU A 227 3.89 -15.68 -7.79
N LYS A 228 2.70 -16.11 -8.20
CA LYS A 228 2.37 -16.29 -9.62
C LYS A 228 2.43 -14.96 -10.37
N TYR A 229 1.87 -13.90 -9.81
CA TYR A 229 1.93 -12.56 -10.40
C TYR A 229 3.38 -12.04 -10.52
N PHE A 230 4.22 -12.22 -9.50
CA PHE A 230 5.63 -11.83 -9.55
C PHE A 230 6.39 -12.56 -10.66
N ARG A 231 6.15 -13.87 -10.83
CA ARG A 231 6.76 -14.64 -11.93
C ARG A 231 6.33 -14.11 -13.29
N GLN A 232 5.06 -13.70 -13.44
CA GLN A 232 4.57 -13.11 -14.69
C GLN A 232 5.25 -11.77 -14.99
N LEU A 233 5.41 -10.91 -13.98
CA LEU A 233 6.13 -9.62 -14.14
C LEU A 233 7.58 -9.83 -14.58
N VAL A 234 8.30 -10.76 -13.94
CA VAL A 234 9.69 -11.07 -14.32
C VAL A 234 9.78 -11.61 -15.77
N ASN A 235 8.81 -12.42 -16.19
CA ASN A 235 8.80 -12.96 -17.55
C ASN A 235 8.49 -11.88 -18.59
N GLN A 236 7.63 -10.91 -18.26
CA GLN A 236 7.34 -9.77 -19.13
C GLN A 236 8.59 -8.89 -19.30
N GLN A 237 9.29 -8.58 -18.21
CA GLN A 237 10.53 -7.79 -18.25
C GLN A 237 11.68 -8.45 -19.04
N LYS A 238 11.68 -9.77 -19.19
CA LYS A 238 12.68 -10.49 -20.00
C LYS A 238 12.33 -10.55 -21.49
N ALA A 239 11.07 -10.27 -21.83
CA ALA A 239 10.58 -10.33 -23.21
C ALA A 239 10.70 -8.98 -23.92
N ASP A 240 10.80 -7.88 -23.16
CA ASP A 240 11.05 -6.52 -23.62
C ASP A 240 12.56 -6.20 -23.69
#